data_AF-A0AA39TKX2-F1
#
_entry.id   AF-A0AA39TKX2-F1
#
_cell.length_a   1.000
_cell.length_b   1.000
_cell.length_c   1.000
_cell.angle_alpha   90.00
_cell.angle_beta   90.00
_cell.angle_gamma   90.00
#
_symmetry.space_group_name_H-M   'P 1'
#
loop_
_entity.id
_entity.type
_entity.pdbx_description
1 polymer ?
#
loop_
_entity_poly.entity_id
_entity_poly.type
_entity_poly.pdbx_seq_one_letter_code
_entity_poly.pdbx_strand_id
1 'polypeptide(L)'
;MDRFVVNVENDTVEDFGGNESQRTWKEARENTCLDMAEFFYENGLAFNVASSPSFVKMLRLAGSYERGLKPPTAHELSTSLLSKVEGNTQAIVEEVKKTWSKTGVSIMSDGWKDIKGKQLINFLVNNPHGTVLLKSIDASDVIKDATLLFNLLDSVVEEVGENLVVQVVTDNASNYKKAGEMLMQKRTRLWWTPCVTHCIDLMLEKVGSLP
;
A
#
# COMPACT_ATOMS: atom_id res chain seq x y z
N MET A 1 -3.26 4.35 14.44
CA MET A 1 -3.11 3.94 13.04
C MET A 1 -3.97 2.71 12.83
N ASP A 2 -5.14 3.00 12.28
CA ASP A 2 -6.30 2.21 11.85
C ASP A 2 -6.28 0.71 12.14
N ARG A 3 -6.91 0.36 13.28
CA ARG A 3 -7.43 -0.98 13.51
C ARG A 3 -8.72 -1.12 12.73
N PHE A 4 -8.70 -1.88 11.64
CA PHE A 4 -9.93 -2.43 11.08
C PHE A 4 -10.47 -3.46 12.07
N VAL A 5 -11.33 -3.02 13.00
CA VAL A 5 -12.15 -3.92 13.81
C VAL A 5 -13.26 -4.40 12.89
N VAL A 6 -13.07 -5.56 12.28
CA VAL A 6 -14.16 -6.27 11.62
C VAL A 6 -14.84 -7.09 12.70
N ASN A 7 -16.08 -6.71 13.04
CA ASN A 7 -16.98 -7.59 13.77
C ASN A 7 -17.22 -8.81 12.87
N VAL A 8 -16.53 -9.90 13.16
CA VAL A 8 -16.94 -11.22 12.71
C VAL A 8 -18.07 -11.59 13.67
N GLU A 9 -19.31 -11.33 13.26
CA GLU A 9 -20.45 -11.96 13.92
C GLU A 9 -20.19 -13.46 13.90
N ASN A 10 -20.03 -14.03 15.09
CA ASN A 10 -19.95 -15.46 15.27
C ASN A 10 -21.34 -16.01 14.92
N ASP A 11 -21.49 -16.49 13.69
CA ASP A 11 -22.57 -17.39 13.33
C ASP A 11 -22.39 -18.66 14.18
N THR A 12 -23.02 -18.68 15.35
CA THR A 12 -23.20 -19.88 16.14
C THR A 12 -24.03 -20.85 15.32
N VAL A 13 -23.38 -21.87 14.77
CA VAL A 13 -24.04 -22.98 14.09
C VAL A 13 -24.93 -23.67 15.11
N GLU A 14 -26.26 -23.52 14.96
CA GLU A 14 -27.24 -24.26 15.74
C GLU A 14 -27.06 -25.76 15.50
N ASP A 15 -26.94 -26.50 16.60
CA ASP A 15 -26.67 -27.93 16.64
C ASP A 15 -27.92 -28.72 16.23
N PHE A 16 -27.89 -29.29 15.02
CA PHE A 16 -28.89 -30.26 14.57
C PHE A 16 -28.22 -31.60 14.24
N GLY A 17 -28.21 -32.50 15.24
CA GLY A 17 -28.38 -33.95 15.08
C GLY A 17 -27.27 -34.78 14.40
N GLY A 18 -26.58 -35.61 15.19
CA GLY A 18 -25.99 -36.89 14.76
C GLY A 18 -24.48 -37.02 14.89
N ASN A 19 -24.02 -37.99 15.71
CA ASN A 19 -22.60 -38.25 16.01
C ASN A 19 -21.74 -38.66 14.78
N GLU A 20 -22.39 -39.09 13.69
CA GLU A 20 -21.74 -39.59 12.47
C GLU A 20 -21.58 -38.49 11.41
N SER A 21 -22.63 -37.71 11.13
CA SER A 21 -22.55 -36.49 10.31
C SER A 21 -21.58 -35.48 10.90
N GLN A 22 -21.50 -35.43 12.24
CA GLN A 22 -20.56 -34.59 12.96
C GLN A 22 -19.10 -35.02 12.78
N ARG A 23 -18.85 -36.32 12.60
CA ARG A 23 -17.52 -36.86 12.27
C ARG A 23 -17.14 -36.56 10.82
N THR A 24 -18.07 -36.73 9.89
CA THR A 24 -17.79 -36.55 8.45
C THR A 24 -17.45 -35.10 8.10
N TRP A 25 -18.09 -34.10 8.72
CA TRP A 25 -17.73 -32.70 8.45
C TRP A 25 -16.37 -32.33 9.07
N LYS A 26 -16.02 -32.91 10.23
CA LYS A 26 -14.73 -32.66 10.88
C LYS A 26 -13.60 -33.20 10.01
N GLU A 27 -13.74 -34.42 9.51
CA GLU A 27 -12.79 -35.04 8.58
C GLU A 27 -12.69 -34.27 7.26
N ALA A 28 -13.83 -33.85 6.68
CA ALA A 28 -13.84 -33.05 5.46
C ALA A 28 -13.15 -31.69 5.64
N ARG A 29 -13.41 -31.03 6.78
CA ARG A 29 -12.73 -29.77 7.14
C ARG A 29 -11.24 -30.00 7.35
N GLU A 30 -10.85 -31.04 8.06
CA GLU A 30 -9.46 -31.38 8.33
C GLU A 30 -8.68 -31.57 7.03
N ASN A 31 -9.18 -32.42 6.11
CA ASN A 31 -8.57 -32.62 4.80
C ASN A 31 -8.47 -31.33 3.99
N THR A 32 -9.55 -30.53 3.96
CA THR A 32 -9.54 -29.22 3.27
C THR A 32 -8.49 -28.28 3.84
N CYS A 33 -8.36 -28.22 5.17
CA CYS A 33 -7.37 -27.39 5.84
C CYS A 33 -5.93 -27.89 5.62
N LEU A 34 -5.72 -29.21 5.52
CA LEU A 34 -4.42 -29.79 5.19
C LEU A 34 -3.98 -29.38 3.79
N ASP A 35 -4.85 -29.51 2.77
CA ASP A 35 -4.55 -29.07 1.40
C ASP A 35 -4.22 -27.57 1.32
N MET A 36 -4.95 -26.74 2.09
CA MET A 36 -4.66 -25.31 2.19
C MET A 36 -3.30 -25.04 2.86
N ALA A 37 -2.95 -25.81 3.90
CA ALA A 37 -1.66 -25.67 4.56
C ALA A 37 -0.51 -26.05 3.62
N GLU A 38 -0.66 -27.15 2.87
CA GLU A 38 0.31 -27.55 1.85
C GLU A 38 0.51 -26.45 0.81
N PHE A 39 -0.57 -25.86 0.29
CA PHE A 39 -0.49 -24.72 -0.65
C PHE A 39 0.31 -23.54 -0.07
N PHE A 40 0.12 -23.20 1.21
CA PHE A 40 0.88 -22.13 1.87
C PHE A 40 2.37 -22.48 1.99
N TYR A 41 2.69 -23.70 2.40
CA TYR A 41 4.08 -24.13 2.58
C TYR A 41 4.81 -24.26 1.25
N GLU A 42 4.17 -24.84 0.24
CA GLU A 42 4.73 -25.02 -1.11
C GLU A 42 5.07 -23.67 -1.76
N ASN A 43 4.19 -22.67 -1.60
CA ASN A 43 4.35 -21.37 -2.25
C ASN A 43 5.01 -20.31 -1.35
N GLY A 44 5.47 -20.70 -0.15
CA GLY A 44 6.12 -19.79 0.81
C GLY A 44 5.23 -18.61 1.22
N LEU A 45 3.92 -18.81 1.34
CA LEU A 45 2.98 -17.77 1.72
C LEU A 45 3.08 -17.47 3.22
N ALA A 46 3.13 -16.20 3.57
CA ALA A 46 3.10 -15.78 4.97
C ALA A 46 1.76 -16.17 5.61
N PHE A 47 1.79 -16.70 6.84
CA PHE A 47 0.58 -17.21 7.51
C PHE A 47 -0.49 -16.16 7.76
N ASN A 48 -0.11 -14.88 7.83
CA ASN A 48 -1.06 -13.77 7.93
C ASN A 48 -1.97 -13.61 6.69
N VAL A 49 -1.60 -14.19 5.54
CA VAL A 49 -2.45 -14.22 4.33
C VAL A 49 -3.76 -14.96 4.61
N ALA A 50 -3.76 -15.98 5.48
CA ALA A 50 -4.97 -16.72 5.86
C ALA A 50 -6.03 -15.84 6.56
N SER A 51 -5.59 -14.76 7.20
CA SER A 51 -6.46 -13.77 7.84
C SER A 51 -6.84 -12.60 6.94
N SER A 52 -6.33 -12.55 5.70
CA SER A 52 -6.61 -11.44 4.81
C SER A 52 -8.06 -11.45 4.33
N PRO A 53 -8.73 -10.29 4.22
CA PRO A 53 -10.10 -10.22 3.72
C PRO A 53 -10.28 -10.83 2.32
N SER A 54 -9.27 -10.68 1.45
CA SER A 54 -9.27 -11.25 0.10
C SER A 54 -9.22 -12.79 0.12
N PHE A 55 -8.41 -13.39 0.99
CA PHE A 55 -8.35 -14.84 1.14
C PHE A 55 -9.68 -15.42 1.64
N VAL A 56 -10.25 -14.82 2.69
CA VAL A 56 -11.56 -15.24 3.23
C VAL A 56 -12.66 -15.10 2.16
N LYS A 57 -12.67 -14.00 1.41
CA LYS A 57 -13.62 -13.77 0.31
C LYS A 57 -13.45 -14.80 -0.82
N MET A 58 -12.21 -15.12 -1.17
CA MET A 58 -11.90 -16.14 -2.18
C MET A 58 -12.47 -17.50 -1.78
N LEU A 59 -12.21 -17.96 -0.55
CA LEU A 59 -12.72 -19.25 -0.07
C LEU A 59 -14.24 -19.29 -0.04
N ARG A 60 -14.89 -18.21 0.41
CA ARG A 60 -16.35 -18.10 0.41
C ARG A 60 -16.93 -18.22 -0.99
N LEU A 61 -16.38 -17.48 -1.94
CA LEU A 61 -16.86 -17.49 -3.33
C LEU A 61 -16.59 -18.83 -4.01
N ALA A 62 -15.41 -19.42 -3.78
CA ALA A 62 -15.08 -20.75 -4.29
C ALA A 62 -16.00 -21.83 -3.72
N GLY A 63 -16.31 -21.79 -2.42
CA GLY A 63 -17.23 -22.72 -1.77
C GLY A 63 -18.69 -22.57 -2.21
N SER A 64 -19.10 -21.35 -2.59
CA SER A 64 -20.44 -21.10 -3.17
C SER A 64 -20.53 -21.41 -4.67
N TYR A 65 -19.40 -21.59 -5.35
CA TYR A 65 -19.37 -21.92 -6.76
C TYR A 65 -19.72 -23.40 -6.94
N GLU A 66 -20.43 -23.74 -8.01
CA GLU A 66 -20.81 -25.13 -8.29
C GLU A 66 -19.58 -26.02 -8.55
N ARG A 67 -19.75 -27.34 -8.51
CA ARG A 67 -18.64 -28.26 -8.79
C ARG A 67 -18.02 -27.96 -10.15
N GLY A 68 -16.69 -27.85 -10.18
CA GLY A 68 -15.93 -27.69 -11.42
C GLY A 68 -15.34 -26.29 -11.67
N LEU A 69 -15.23 -25.43 -10.66
CA LEU A 69 -14.43 -24.22 -10.78
C LEU A 69 -13.01 -24.58 -11.25
N LYS A 70 -12.60 -24.01 -12.38
CA LYS A 70 -11.21 -24.07 -12.82
C LYS A 70 -10.48 -22.88 -12.22
N PRO A 71 -9.34 -23.08 -11.53
CA PRO A 71 -8.56 -21.96 -11.04
C PRO A 71 -8.05 -21.11 -12.21
N PRO A 72 -7.84 -19.80 -12.00
CA PRO A 72 -7.23 -18.94 -13.02
C PRO A 72 -5.87 -19.46 -13.46
N THR A 73 -5.60 -19.39 -14.76
CA THR A 73 -4.27 -19.66 -15.29
C THR A 73 -3.30 -18.50 -15.00
N ALA A 74 -2.00 -18.77 -15.02
CA ALA A 74 -0.97 -17.74 -14.87
C ALA A 74 -1.09 -16.62 -15.92
N HIS A 75 -1.54 -16.95 -17.14
CA HIS A 75 -1.79 -15.97 -18.20
C HIS A 75 -2.99 -15.08 -17.88
N GLU A 76 -4.10 -15.65 -17.41
CA GLU A 76 -5.27 -14.84 -17.01
C GLU A 76 -4.94 -13.90 -15.85
N LEU A 77 -4.17 -14.39 -14.87
CA LEU A 77 -3.72 -13.61 -13.72
C LEU A 77 -2.85 -12.43 -14.15
N SER A 78 -1.90 -12.62 -15.08
CA SER A 78 -0.99 -11.57 -15.53
C SER A 78 -1.57 -10.61 -16.58
N THR A 79 -2.78 -10.89 -17.08
CA THR A 79 -3.41 -10.09 -18.13
C THR A 79 -4.81 -9.63 -17.71
N SER A 80 -5.85 -10.34 -18.15
CA SER A 80 -7.24 -9.91 -18.06
C SER A 80 -7.72 -9.69 -16.62
N LEU A 81 -7.28 -10.50 -15.66
CA LEU A 81 -7.64 -10.33 -14.25
C LEU A 81 -6.88 -9.17 -13.63
N LEU A 82 -5.60 -9.01 -13.92
CA LEU A 82 -4.81 -7.86 -13.49
C LEU A 82 -5.45 -6.55 -13.96
N SER A 83 -5.78 -6.43 -15.25
CA SER A 83 -6.43 -5.23 -15.80
C SER A 83 -7.78 -4.93 -15.13
N LYS A 84 -8.55 -5.95 -14.76
CA LYS A 84 -9.82 -5.75 -14.02
C LYS A 84 -9.59 -5.25 -12.59
N VAL A 85 -8.61 -5.83 -11.88
CA VAL A 85 -8.27 -5.41 -10.51
C VAL A 85 -7.66 -4.01 -10.52
N GLU A 86 -6.82 -3.70 -11.50
CA GLU A 86 -6.28 -2.36 -11.75
C GLU A 86 -7.42 -1.35 -11.98
N GLY A 87 -8.38 -1.66 -12.86
CA GLY A 87 -9.53 -0.79 -13.10
C GLY A 87 -10.37 -0.52 -11.84
N ASN A 88 -10.61 -1.55 -11.02
CA ASN A 88 -11.28 -1.39 -9.73
C ASN A 88 -10.47 -0.51 -8.77
N THR A 89 -9.15 -0.69 -8.73
CA THR A 89 -8.25 0.12 -7.90
C THR A 89 -8.23 1.57 -8.37
N GLN A 90 -8.20 1.81 -9.68
CA GLN A 90 -8.26 3.15 -10.26
C GLN A 90 -9.58 3.85 -9.90
N ALA A 91 -10.71 3.13 -9.90
CA ALA A 91 -11.98 3.70 -9.49
C ALA A 91 -11.96 4.20 -8.04
N ILE A 92 -11.33 3.45 -7.13
CA ILE A 92 -11.13 3.86 -5.72
C ILE A 92 -10.21 5.09 -5.66
N VAL A 93 -9.12 5.10 -6.41
CA VAL A 93 -8.20 6.26 -6.48
C VAL A 93 -8.92 7.51 -6.98
N GLU A 94 -9.74 7.41 -8.03
CA GLU A 94 -10.51 8.54 -8.55
C GLU A 94 -11.57 9.04 -7.55
N GLU A 95 -12.15 8.15 -6.75
CA GLU A 95 -13.05 8.56 -5.65
C GLU A 95 -12.31 9.40 -4.60
N VAL A 96 -11.11 9.00 -4.20
CA VAL A 96 -10.27 9.79 -3.29
C VAL A 96 -9.88 11.13 -3.94
N LYS A 97 -9.47 11.14 -5.21
CA LYS A 97 -9.09 12.35 -5.95
C LYS A 97 -10.20 13.40 -6.02
N LYS A 98 -11.47 13.00 -6.13
CA LYS A 98 -12.63 13.92 -6.09
C LYS A 98 -12.69 14.75 -4.80
N THR A 99 -12.05 14.29 -3.72
CA THR A 99 -12.05 15.00 -2.43
C THR A 99 -10.90 16.01 -2.30
N TRP A 100 -9.89 15.97 -3.18
CA TRP A 100 -8.70 16.81 -3.12
C TRP A 100 -9.03 18.31 -3.16
N SER A 101 -10.02 18.72 -3.95
CA SER A 101 -10.43 20.13 -4.04
C SER A 101 -11.11 20.68 -2.78
N LYS A 102 -11.61 19.80 -1.90
CA LYS A 102 -12.31 20.20 -0.67
C LYS A 102 -11.35 20.43 0.49
N THR A 103 -10.30 19.61 0.58
CA THR A 103 -9.38 19.58 1.72
C THR A 103 -7.97 20.04 1.38
N GLY A 104 -7.63 20.09 0.09
CA GLY A 104 -6.25 20.14 -0.35
C GLY A 104 -5.52 18.81 -0.09
N VAL A 105 -4.25 18.76 -0.48
CA VAL A 105 -3.43 17.56 -0.35
C VAL A 105 -2.03 17.87 0.15
N SER A 106 -1.41 16.86 0.76
CA SER A 106 0.02 16.82 1.07
C SER A 106 0.70 15.86 0.12
N ILE A 107 1.70 16.33 -0.62
CA ILE A 107 2.59 15.45 -1.39
C ILE A 107 3.65 14.93 -0.45
N MET A 108 3.92 13.63 -0.46
CA MET A 108 4.98 13.01 0.32
C MET A 108 5.94 12.33 -0.65
N SER A 109 7.23 12.61 -0.52
CA SER A 109 8.28 11.96 -1.30
C SER A 109 9.27 11.27 -0.38
N ASP A 110 9.60 10.03 -0.70
CA ASP A 110 10.64 9.28 0.00
C ASP A 110 11.53 8.54 -1.00
N GLY A 111 12.84 8.59 -0.76
CA GLY A 111 13.84 7.98 -1.61
C GLY A 111 14.56 6.86 -0.86
N TRP A 112 14.36 5.62 -1.29
CA TRP A 112 15.05 4.47 -0.72
C TRP A 112 16.15 3.96 -1.67
N LYS A 113 17.26 3.48 -1.10
CA LYS A 113 18.32 2.77 -1.81
C LYS A 113 18.39 1.32 -1.33
N ASP A 114 18.30 0.36 -2.25
CA ASP A 114 18.42 -1.05 -1.93
C ASP A 114 19.88 -1.47 -1.72
N ILE A 115 20.09 -2.70 -1.22
CA ILE A 115 21.42 -3.27 -0.96
C ILE A 115 22.26 -3.46 -2.24
N LYS A 116 21.63 -3.49 -3.42
CA LYS A 116 22.27 -3.59 -4.72
C LYS A 116 22.58 -2.22 -5.31
N GLY A 117 22.27 -1.14 -4.58
CA GLY A 117 22.49 0.23 -4.98
C GLY A 117 21.40 0.83 -5.86
N LYS A 118 20.31 0.09 -6.14
CA LYS A 118 19.15 0.63 -6.87
C LYS A 118 18.45 1.68 -6.03
N GLN A 119 18.07 2.78 -6.66
CA GLN A 119 17.42 3.89 -5.98
C GLN A 119 16.03 4.07 -6.53
N LEU A 120 15.04 4.15 -5.65
CA LEU A 120 13.65 4.42 -6.00
C LEU A 120 13.17 5.64 -5.24
N ILE A 121 12.46 6.53 -5.93
CA ILE A 121 11.80 7.69 -5.35
C ILE A 121 10.30 7.52 -5.51
N ASN A 122 9.58 7.44 -4.39
CA ASN A 122 8.14 7.27 -4.36
C ASN A 122 7.46 8.60 -4.09
N PHE A 123 6.40 8.88 -4.84
CA PHE A 123 5.53 10.03 -4.62
C PHE A 123 4.15 9.55 -4.20
N LEU A 124 3.73 9.97 -3.02
CA LEU A 124 2.39 9.73 -2.49
C LEU A 124 1.66 11.05 -2.35
N VAL A 125 0.34 11.03 -2.54
CA VAL A 125 -0.54 12.17 -2.30
C VAL A 125 -1.51 11.78 -1.21
N ASN A 126 -1.53 12.54 -0.13
CA ASN A 126 -2.33 12.25 1.05
C ASN A 126 -3.33 13.36 1.35
N ASN A 127 -4.54 12.96 1.72
CA ASN A 127 -5.53 13.82 2.34
C ASN A 127 -6.35 13.03 3.39
N PRO A 128 -7.30 13.66 4.11
CA PRO A 128 -8.10 12.97 5.13
C PRO A 128 -8.95 11.79 4.62
N HIS A 129 -9.13 11.66 3.30
CA HIS A 129 -9.92 10.59 2.69
C HIS A 129 -9.07 9.43 2.18
N GLY A 130 -7.73 9.56 2.19
CA GLY A 130 -6.82 8.48 1.86
C GLY A 130 -5.46 8.93 1.34
N THR A 131 -4.58 7.95 1.19
CA THR A 131 -3.28 8.11 0.54
C THR A 131 -3.30 7.39 -0.81
N VAL A 132 -2.83 8.08 -1.85
CA VAL A 132 -2.68 7.54 -3.20
C VAL A 132 -1.19 7.49 -3.54
N LEU A 133 -0.70 6.32 -3.95
CA LEU A 133 0.60 6.23 -4.62
C LEU A 133 0.45 6.85 -6.00
N LEU A 134 1.12 7.98 -6.26
CA LEU A 134 1.04 8.68 -7.54
C LEU A 134 1.97 8.05 -8.56
N LYS A 135 3.26 7.89 -8.20
CA LYS A 135 4.26 7.22 -9.03
C LYS A 135 5.50 6.82 -8.24
N SER A 136 6.27 5.92 -8.82
CA SER A 136 7.60 5.54 -8.37
C SER A 136 8.59 5.73 -9.51
N ILE A 137 9.75 6.30 -9.23
CA ILE A 137 10.79 6.62 -10.22
C ILE A 137 12.07 5.87 -9.87
N ASP A 138 12.60 5.11 -10.82
CA ASP A 138 13.95 4.55 -10.73
C ASP A 138 14.98 5.68 -10.94
N ALA A 139 15.76 5.94 -9.91
CA ALA A 139 16.81 6.95 -9.85
C ALA A 139 18.20 6.31 -9.69
N SER A 140 18.36 5.02 -10.02
CA SER A 140 19.62 4.28 -9.84
C SER A 140 20.77 4.89 -10.63
N ASP A 141 20.50 5.37 -11.85
CA ASP A 141 21.49 5.93 -12.78
C ASP A 141 21.68 7.45 -12.64
N VAL A 142 20.97 8.09 -11.69
CA VAL A 142 20.97 9.54 -11.57
C VAL A 142 21.65 9.97 -10.28
N ILE A 143 22.62 10.89 -10.40
CA ILE A 143 23.20 11.56 -9.24
C ILE A 143 22.08 12.42 -8.63
N LYS A 144 21.68 12.10 -7.39
CA LYS A 144 20.73 12.90 -6.61
C LYS A 144 21.38 14.23 -6.27
N ASP A 145 21.30 15.20 -7.17
CA ASP A 145 21.50 16.59 -6.82
C ASP A 145 20.16 17.25 -6.47
N ALA A 146 20.22 18.36 -5.75
CA ALA A 146 19.02 19.08 -5.30
C ALA A 146 18.18 19.61 -6.48
N THR A 147 18.77 19.86 -7.64
CA THR A 147 18.09 20.40 -8.82
C THR A 147 17.19 19.35 -9.45
N LEU A 148 17.68 18.11 -9.57
CA LEU A 148 16.89 16.99 -10.04
C LEU A 148 15.69 16.75 -9.12
N LEU A 149 15.92 16.67 -7.81
CA LEU A 149 14.85 16.48 -6.83
C LEU A 149 13.83 17.61 -6.88
N PHE A 150 14.30 18.86 -7.01
CA PHE A 150 13.42 20.01 -7.21
C PHE A 150 12.55 19.83 -8.45
N ASN A 151 13.14 19.50 -9.61
CA ASN A 151 12.38 19.32 -10.85
C ASN A 151 11.34 18.18 -10.74
N LEU A 152 11.67 17.10 -10.05
CA LEU A 152 10.73 15.99 -9.80
C LEU A 152 9.57 16.43 -8.90
N LEU A 153 9.86 17.07 -7.77
CA LEU A 153 8.84 17.59 -6.85
C LEU A 153 7.95 18.61 -7.55
N ASP A 154 8.56 19.50 -8.32
CA ASP A 154 7.88 20.54 -9.07
C ASP A 154 6.93 19.98 -10.14
N SER A 155 7.38 18.98 -10.91
CA SER A 155 6.55 18.24 -11.87
C SER A 155 5.37 17.54 -11.19
N VAL A 156 5.57 16.98 -10.00
CA VAL A 156 4.49 16.33 -9.22
C VAL A 156 3.47 17.36 -8.74
N VAL A 157 3.91 18.54 -8.30
CA VAL A 157 3.01 19.64 -7.93
C VAL A 157 2.19 20.09 -9.14
N GLU A 158 2.78 20.15 -10.34
CA GLU A 158 2.05 20.49 -11.57
C GLU A 158 1.00 19.44 -11.94
N GLU A 159 1.36 18.15 -11.86
CA GLU A 159 0.45 17.04 -12.16
C GLU A 159 -0.74 17.00 -11.20
N VAL A 160 -0.51 17.26 -9.91
CA VAL A 160 -1.57 17.31 -8.90
C VAL A 160 -2.39 18.60 -9.03
N GLY A 161 -1.77 19.70 -9.44
CA GLY A 161 -2.35 21.04 -9.50
C GLY A 161 -1.97 21.84 -8.26
N GLU A 162 -1.16 22.90 -8.45
CA GLU A 162 -0.61 23.73 -7.38
C GLU A 162 -1.67 24.29 -6.42
N ASN A 163 -2.85 24.65 -6.95
CA ASN A 163 -3.96 25.18 -6.15
C ASN A 163 -4.55 24.16 -5.16
N LEU A 164 -4.27 22.87 -5.33
CA LEU A 164 -4.70 21.79 -4.44
C LEU A 164 -3.62 21.45 -3.40
N VAL A 165 -2.36 21.78 -3.66
CA VAL A 165 -1.23 21.38 -2.81
C VAL A 165 -1.07 22.36 -1.65
N VAL A 166 -1.18 21.83 -0.43
CA VAL A 166 -0.97 22.61 0.80
C VAL A 166 0.49 22.51 1.25
N GLN A 167 1.07 21.31 1.15
CA GLN A 167 2.44 21.07 1.57
C GLN A 167 3.11 19.94 0.78
N VAL A 168 4.43 19.95 0.80
CA VAL A 168 5.30 18.89 0.30
C VAL A 168 6.19 18.41 1.43
N VAL A 169 6.14 17.11 1.73
CA VAL A 169 6.89 16.47 2.81
C VAL A 169 7.95 15.57 2.18
N THR A 170 9.21 15.72 2.57
CA THR A 170 10.29 14.85 2.08
C THR A 170 11.20 14.40 3.22
N ASP A 171 12.17 13.52 2.96
CA ASP A 171 13.24 13.28 3.92
C ASP A 171 14.04 14.56 4.25
N ASN A 172 14.84 14.49 5.32
CA ASN A 172 15.62 15.61 5.85
C ASN A 172 17.08 15.60 5.34
N ALA A 173 17.41 14.81 4.33
CA ALA A 173 18.74 14.82 3.74
C ALA A 173 19.01 16.18 3.07
N SER A 174 20.29 16.56 3.00
CA SER A 174 20.71 17.89 2.54
C SER A 174 20.18 18.25 1.14
N ASN A 175 20.13 17.28 0.22
CA ASN A 175 19.64 17.49 -1.13
C ASN A 175 18.13 17.73 -1.18
N TYR A 176 17.36 17.02 -0.34
CA TYR A 176 15.92 17.22 -0.24
C TYR A 176 15.56 18.53 0.43
N LYS A 177 16.30 18.91 1.48
CA LYS A 177 16.14 20.23 2.10
C LYS A 177 16.35 21.35 1.09
N LYS A 178 17.46 21.31 0.33
CA LYS A 178 17.74 22.31 -0.70
C LYS A 178 16.68 22.31 -1.81
N ALA A 179 16.21 21.14 -2.24
CA ALA A 179 15.13 21.02 -3.22
C ALA A 179 13.81 21.61 -2.71
N GLY A 180 13.46 21.35 -1.44
CA GLY A 180 12.29 21.90 -0.78
C GLY A 180 12.35 23.43 -0.64
N GLU A 181 13.51 23.97 -0.29
CA GLU A 181 13.74 25.43 -0.26
C GLU A 181 13.56 26.06 -1.66
N MET A 182 14.11 25.44 -2.70
CA MET A 182 13.90 25.88 -4.10
C MET A 182 12.42 25.82 -4.49
N LEU A 183 11.69 24.78 -4.04
CA LEU A 183 10.26 24.63 -4.31
C LEU A 183 9.45 25.75 -3.68
N MET A 184 9.71 26.09 -2.41
CA MET A 184 9.04 27.20 -1.72
C MET A 184 9.36 28.56 -2.33
N GLN A 185 10.58 28.75 -2.87
CA GLN A 185 10.94 29.97 -3.60
C GLN A 185 10.13 30.12 -4.89
N LYS A 186 9.91 29.03 -5.63
CA LYS A 186 9.11 29.06 -6.87
C LYS A 186 7.61 29.17 -6.57
N ARG A 187 7.10 28.42 -5.60
CA ARG A 187 5.67 28.25 -5.31
C ARG A 187 5.32 28.81 -3.93
N THR A 188 4.98 30.09 -3.89
CA THR A 188 4.81 30.86 -2.65
C THR A 188 3.57 30.51 -1.84
N ARG A 189 2.69 29.65 -2.37
CA ARG A 189 1.41 29.26 -1.74
C ARG A 189 1.44 27.90 -1.04
N LEU A 190 2.57 27.17 -1.13
CA LEU A 190 2.76 25.88 -0.48
C LEU A 190 3.98 25.91 0.45
N TRP A 191 4.05 24.94 1.35
CA TRP A 191 5.14 24.79 2.30
C TRP A 191 5.87 23.47 2.09
N TRP A 192 7.19 23.50 2.19
CA TRP A 192 7.99 22.29 2.34
C TRP A 192 8.24 22.00 3.82
N THR A 193 8.11 20.74 4.22
CA THR A 193 8.42 20.30 5.59
C THR A 193 9.25 19.01 5.58
N PRO A 194 10.21 18.85 6.51
CA PRO A 194 10.95 17.61 6.65
C PRO A 194 10.08 16.53 7.30
N CYS A 195 10.31 15.27 6.93
CA CYS A 195 9.62 14.11 7.48
C CYS A 195 9.87 13.97 8.98
N VAL A 196 8.79 14.00 9.77
CA VAL A 196 8.87 13.90 11.24
C VAL A 196 9.49 12.57 11.69
N THR A 197 9.11 11.45 11.05
CA THR A 197 9.66 10.13 11.40
C THR A 197 11.17 10.10 11.24
N HIS A 198 11.69 10.66 10.14
CA HIS A 198 13.12 10.73 9.90
C HIS A 198 13.81 11.71 10.85
N CYS A 199 13.17 12.83 11.19
CA CYS A 199 13.68 13.73 12.23
C CYS A 199 13.81 13.03 13.59
N ILE A 200 12.83 12.22 14.00
CA ILE A 200 12.88 11.45 15.25
C ILE A 200 14.01 10.43 15.20
N ASP A 201 14.18 9.73 14.08
CA ASP A 201 15.26 8.76 13.88
C ASP A 201 16.64 9.41 14.09
N LEU A 202 16.89 10.56 13.43
CA LEU A 202 18.12 11.33 13.60
C LEU A 202 18.34 11.82 15.05
N MET A 203 17.26 12.18 15.76
CA MET A 203 17.35 12.54 17.18
C MET A 203 17.77 11.32 18.03
N LEU A 204 17.19 10.16 17.77
CA LEU A 204 17.49 8.92 18.51
C LEU A 204 18.91 8.42 18.21
N GLU A 205 19.37 8.47 16.96
CA GLU A 205 20.76 8.17 16.59
C GLU A 205 21.75 9.05 17.37
N LYS A 206 21.46 10.36 17.45
CA LYS A 206 22.29 11.30 18.19
C LYS A 206 22.32 10.98 19.68
N VAL A 207 21.19 10.62 20.29
CA VAL A 207 21.14 10.17 21.69
C VAL A 207 21.93 8.88 21.89
N GLY A 208 21.79 7.92 20.99
CA GLY A 208 22.55 6.65 21.04
C GLY A 208 24.06 6.82 20.85
N SER A 209 24.49 7.91 20.23
CA SER A 209 25.92 8.27 20.06
C SER A 209 26.52 9.02 21.25
N LEU A 210 25.73 9.33 22.28
CA LEU A 210 26.24 9.96 23.50
C LEU A 210 27.11 8.96 24.29
N PRO A 211 28.22 9.42 24.89
CA PRO A 211 29.13 8.57 25.66
C PRO A 211 28.54 8.05 26.98
#